data_AF-A0A4V1VJQ1-F1
#
_entry.id   AF-A0A4V1VJQ1-F1
#
_cell.length_a   1.000
_cell.length_b   1.000
_cell.length_c   1.000
_cell.angle_alpha   90.00
_cell.angle_beta   90.00
_cell.angle_gamma   90.00
#
_symmetry.space_group_name_H-M   'P 1'
#
loop_
_entity.id
_entity.type
_entity.pdbx_description
1 polymer ?
#
loop_
_entity_poly.entity_id
_entity_poly.type
_entity_poly.pdbx_seq_one_letter_code
_entity_poly.pdbx_strand_id
1 'polypeptide(L)' 'MRVSVIQMNQGSEKQANLDQARRLVEAAVAADRPGLVSLPETWTNLGGGRESRQAAAEV' A
#
# COMPACT_ATOMS: atom_id res chain seq x y z
N MET A 1 -6.80 -5.66 -21.90
CA MET A 1 -7.19 -5.57 -20.48
C MET A 1 -6.36 -4.48 -19.81
N ARG A 2 -6.97 -3.54 -19.09
CA ARG A 2 -6.26 -2.42 -18.45
C ARG A 2 -5.98 -2.74 -16.99
N VAL A 3 -4.77 -2.44 -16.53
CA VAL A 3 -4.31 -2.68 -15.16
C VAL A 3 -3.79 -1.36 -14.57
N SER A 4 -4.18 -1.05 -13.34
CA SER A 4 -3.59 0.03 -12.55
C SER A 4 -2.73 -0.57 -11.44
N VAL A 5 -1.49 -0.10 -11.33
CA VAL A 5 -0.55 -0.53 -10.28
C VAL A 5 -0.40 0.63 -9.31
N ILE A 6 -0.74 0.40 -8.05
CA ILE A 6 -0.72 1.44 -7.01
C ILE A 6 0.65 1.49 -6.35
N GLN A 7 1.21 2.69 -6.26
CA GLN A 7 2.32 2.99 -5.36
C GLN A 7 1.76 3.70 -4.13
N MET A 8 2.11 3.22 -2.93
CA MET A 8 1.74 3.85 -1.66
C MET A 8 2.89 3.75 -0.66
N ASN A 9 2.80 4.53 0.43
CA ASN A 9 3.76 4.50 1.52
C ASN A 9 3.05 4.07 2.81
N GLN A 10 3.05 2.77 3.06
CA GLN A 10 2.43 2.11 4.19
C GLN A 10 3.27 2.25 5.47
N GLY A 11 2.58 2.50 6.58
CA GLY A 11 3.15 2.56 7.93
C GLY A 11 2.87 1.31 8.75
N SER A 12 3.07 1.42 10.08
CA SER A 12 2.74 0.38 11.05
C SER A 12 1.24 0.33 11.40
N GLU A 13 0.52 1.43 11.20
CA GLU A 13 -0.91 1.53 11.51
C GLU A 13 -1.75 0.92 10.39
N LYS A 14 -2.21 -0.31 10.61
CA LYS A 14 -3.02 -1.06 9.64
C LYS A 14 -4.21 -0.27 9.14
N GLN A 15 -4.94 0.42 10.02
CA GLN A 15 -6.13 1.17 9.60
C GLN A 15 -5.77 2.34 8.67
N ALA A 16 -4.69 3.07 8.98
CA ALA A 16 -4.21 4.16 8.12
C ALA A 16 -3.81 3.66 6.72
N ASN A 17 -3.21 2.47 6.66
CA ASN A 17 -2.84 1.81 5.41
C ASN A 17 -4.08 1.43 4.58
N LEU A 18 -5.11 0.85 5.22
CA LEU A 18 -6.38 0.50 4.56
C LEU A 18 -7.06 1.74 3.99
N ASP A 19 -7.10 2.83 4.75
CA ASP A 19 -7.73 4.08 4.31
C ASP A 19 -6.97 4.70 3.13
N GLN A 20 -5.63 4.64 3.14
CA GLN A 20 -4.81 5.10 2.01
C GLN A 20 -5.04 4.24 0.76
N ALA A 21 -4.99 2.91 0.89
CA ALA A 21 -5.20 2.00 -0.23
C ALA A 21 -6.59 2.21 -0.85
N ARG A 22 -7.64 2.35 -0.02
CA ARG A 22 -8.99 2.62 -0.49
C ARG A 22 -9.07 3.89 -1.34
N ARG A 23 -8.53 5.02 -0.87
CA ARG A 23 -8.55 6.28 -1.62
C ARG A 23 -7.83 6.16 -2.98
N LEU A 24 -6.69 5.45 -3.01
CA LEU A 24 -5.91 5.26 -4.24
C LEU A 24 -6.62 4.36 -5.25
N VAL A 25 -7.27 3.29 -4.78
CA VAL A 25 -8.08 2.40 -5.62
C VAL A 25 -9.27 3.15 -6.21
N GLU A 26 -10.03 3.89 -5.38
CA GLU A 26 -11.18 4.69 -5.84
C GLU A 26 -10.77 5.70 -6.92
N ALA A 27 -9.64 6.39 -6.73
CA ALA A 27 -9.10 7.33 -7.72
C ALA A 27 -8.70 6.64 -9.03
N ALA A 28 -8.02 5.50 -8.97
CA ALA A 28 -7.62 4.74 -10.16
C ALA A 28 -8.84 4.22 -10.96
N VAL A 29 -9.89 3.77 -10.25
CA VAL A 29 -11.14 3.32 -10.88
C VAL A 29 -11.83 4.48 -11.59
N ALA A 30 -11.93 5.65 -10.94
CA ALA A 30 -12.55 6.82 -11.53
C ALA A 30 -11.79 7.36 -12.76
N ALA A 31 -10.46 7.35 -12.73
CA ALA A 31 -9.63 7.87 -13.81
C ALA A 31 -9.58 6.94 -15.03
N ASP A 32 -9.38 5.64 -14.83
CA ASP A 32 -8.94 4.74 -15.90
C ASP A 32 -9.88 3.56 -16.19
N ARG A 33 -10.84 3.28 -15.29
CA ARG A 33 -11.71 2.09 -15.32
C ARG A 33 -10.93 0.79 -15.61
N PRO A 34 -9.90 0.45 -14.81
CA PRO A 34 -9.09 -0.74 -15.02
C PRO A 34 -9.91 -2.01 -14.72
N GLY A 35 -9.58 -3.11 -15.41
CA GLY A 35 -10.14 -4.43 -15.10
C GLY A 35 -9.45 -5.12 -13.91
N LEU A 36 -8.30 -4.60 -13.49
CA LEU A 36 -7.52 -5.09 -12.35
C LEU A 36 -6.79 -3.92 -11.69
N VAL A 37 -6.81 -3.88 -10.36
CA VAL A 37 -5.97 -2.98 -9.56
C VAL A 37 -5.04 -3.82 -8.70
N SER A 38 -3.73 -3.58 -8.81
CA SER A 38 -2.71 -4.28 -8.03
C SER A 38 -2.16 -3.37 -6.93
N LEU A 39 -2.00 -3.91 -5.73
CA LEU A 39 -1.45 -3.25 -4.55
C LEU A 39 -0.04 -3.80 -4.26
N PRO A 40 0.86 -3.01 -3.65
CA PRO A 40 2.22 -3.48 -3.35
C PRO A 40 2.22 -4.56 -2.26
N GLU A 41 3.16 -5.49 -2.29
CA GLU A 41 3.19 -6.74 -1.51
C GLU A 41 2.84 -6.61 -0.02
N THR A 42 3.28 -5.53 0.65
CA THR A 42 3.12 -5.30 2.10
C THR A 42 2.18 -4.14 2.44
N TRP A 43 1.27 -3.79 1.53
CA TRP A 43 0.39 -2.62 1.64
C TRP A 43 -0.43 -2.54 2.94
N THR A 44 -0.77 -3.66 3.58
CA THR A 44 -1.52 -3.65 4.85
C THR A 44 -0.65 -3.39 6.08
N ASN A 45 0.65 -3.69 6.00
CA ASN A 45 1.58 -3.56 7.12
C ASN A 45 3.02 -3.73 6.63
N LEU A 46 3.85 -2.70 6.80
CA LEU A 46 5.29 -2.85 6.59
C LEU A 46 5.88 -3.10 7.98
N GLY A 47 6.08 -4.39 8.27
CA GLY A 47 6.30 -4.96 9.59
C GLY A 47 7.04 -4.05 10.57
N GLY A 48 6.43 -3.88 11.74
CA GLY A 48 6.93 -3.14 12.90
C GLY A 48 7.29 -1.67 12.61
N GLY A 49 7.19 -0.82 13.63
CA GLY A 49 7.56 0.59 13.50
C GLY A 49 9.03 0.76 13.09
N ARG A 50 9.48 2.02 12.92
CA ARG A 50 10.88 2.34 12.60
C ARG A 50 11.86 1.57 13.49
N GLU A 51 11.55 1.46 14.78
CA GLU A 51 12.31 0.70 15.77
C GLU A 51 12.44 -0.79 15.42
N SER A 52 11.35 -1.45 15.01
CA SER A 52 11.37 -2.87 14.67
C SER A 52 12.20 -3.15 13.42
N ARG A 53 12.23 -2.22 12.46
CA ARG A 53 13.07 -2.34 11.26
C ARG A 53 14.53 -2.02 11.54
N GLN A 54 14.79 -1.08 12.44
CA GLN A 54 16.16 -0.77 12.91
C GLN A 54 16.75 -1.94 13.71
N ALA A 55 15.94 -2.60 14.53
CA ALA A 55 16.35 -3.79 15.28
C ALA A 55 16.64 -5.00 14.39
N ALA A 56 15.99 -5.07 13.21
CA ALA A 56 16.15 -6.17 12.25
C ALA A 56 17.21 -5.91 11.17
N ALA A 57 17.85 -4.73 11.15
CA ALA A 57 18.89 -4.41 10.18
C ALA A 57 20.23 -5.04 10.58
N GLU A 58 20.93 -5.68 9.63
CA GLU A 58 22.29 -6.17 9.84
C GLU A 58 23.30 -5.00 9.86
N VAL A 59 24.34 -5.13 10.70
CA VAL A 59 25.44 -4.16 10.87
C VAL A 59 26.62 -4.51 9.96
#